data_AF-A0A435AMF1-F1
#
_entry.id   AF-A0A435AMF1-F1
#
_cell.length_a   1.000
_cell.length_b   1.000
_cell.length_c   1.000
_cell.angle_alpha   90.00
_cell.angle_beta   90.00
_cell.angle_gamma   90.00
#
_symmetry.space_group_name_H-M   'P 1'
#
loop_
_entity.id
_entity.type
_entity.pdbx_description
1 polymer ?
#
loop_
_entity_poly.entity_id
_entity_poly.type
_entity_poly.pdbx_seq_one_letter_code
_entity_poly.pdbx_strand_id
1 'polypeptide(L)'
;MSASDSTIQPAALGWPGRAWRPYALALPALILLIAVIGYPLLTIVLRSLSEPEWGVQNYAWFFGAPVNLTVLRRTFTISAWVTLVCVVSAYP
;
A
#
# COMPACT_ATOMS: atom_id res chain seq x y z
N MET A 1 -64.34 -21.25 -0.62
CA MET A 1 -63.58 -22.11 0.31
C MET A 1 -62.49 -22.82 -0.49
N SER A 2 -61.34 -22.18 -0.66
CA SER A 2 -60.10 -22.81 -1.17
C SER A 2 -58.96 -21.90 -0.71
N ALA A 3 -58.64 -22.04 0.57
CA ALA A 3 -57.56 -21.31 1.20
C ALA A 3 -56.29 -22.15 1.09
N SER A 4 -55.18 -21.44 0.88
CA SER A 4 -53.82 -21.81 1.26
C SER A 4 -53.27 -23.10 0.67
N ASP A 5 -52.56 -22.98 -0.45
CA ASP A 5 -51.22 -23.57 -0.55
C ASP A 5 -50.40 -22.84 -1.62
N SER A 6 -50.18 -21.55 -1.38
CA SER A 6 -49.02 -20.86 -1.94
C SER A 6 -47.79 -21.38 -1.20
N THR A 7 -47.29 -22.55 -1.63
CA THR A 7 -46.04 -23.13 -1.17
C THR A 7 -44.93 -22.10 -1.41
N ILE A 8 -44.56 -21.37 -0.36
CA ILE A 8 -43.38 -20.51 -0.36
C ILE A 8 -42.20 -21.44 -0.56
N GLN A 9 -41.76 -21.54 -1.81
CA GLN A 9 -40.54 -22.22 -2.18
C GLN A 9 -39.41 -21.49 -1.47
N PRO A 10 -38.64 -22.14 -0.57
CA PRO A 10 -37.52 -21.47 0.05
C PRO A 10 -36.53 -21.16 -1.07
N ALA A 11 -36.37 -19.86 -1.35
CA ALA A 11 -35.30 -19.38 -2.21
C ALA A 11 -34.01 -19.98 -1.67
N ALA A 12 -33.42 -20.92 -2.43
CA ALA A 12 -32.14 -21.51 -2.09
C ALA A 12 -31.16 -20.36 -1.91
N LEU A 13 -30.83 -20.07 -0.66
CA LEU A 13 -29.90 -19.04 -0.25
C LEU A 13 -28.54 -19.46 -0.83
N GLY A 14 -28.25 -18.97 -2.03
CA GLY A 14 -27.02 -19.27 -2.75
C GLY A 14 -25.84 -19.03 -1.82
N TRP A 15 -25.02 -20.07 -1.65
CA TRP A 15 -23.89 -20.07 -0.73
C TRP A 15 -23.05 -18.78 -0.87
N PRO A 16 -22.69 -18.09 0.24
CA PRO A 16 -21.86 -16.90 0.23
C PRO A 16 -20.37 -17.21 -0.04
N GLY A 17 -20.06 -18.26 -0.80
CA GLY A 17 -18.70 -18.76 -1.02
C GLY A 17 -17.93 -18.11 -2.17
N ARG A 18 -18.48 -17.08 -2.83
CA ARG A 18 -17.89 -16.49 -4.06
C ARG A 18 -17.04 -15.24 -3.85
N ALA A 19 -16.90 -14.73 -2.62
CA ALA A 19 -16.04 -13.58 -2.34
C ALA A 19 -14.53 -13.90 -2.40
N TRP A 20 -14.13 -15.18 -2.27
CA TRP A 20 -12.70 -15.56 -2.19
C TRP A 20 -12.01 -15.77 -3.53
N ARG A 21 -12.76 -16.08 -4.59
CA ARG A 21 -12.22 -16.29 -5.95
C ARG A 21 -11.38 -15.11 -6.45
N PRO A 22 -11.83 -13.84 -6.42
CA PRO A 22 -11.01 -12.74 -6.92
C PRO A 22 -9.68 -12.60 -6.16
N TYR A 23 -9.68 -12.79 -4.84
CA TYR A 23 -8.46 -12.76 -4.04
C TYR A 23 -7.52 -13.93 -4.35
N ALA A 24 -8.05 -15.13 -4.57
CA ALA A 24 -7.24 -16.29 -4.94
C ALA A 24 -6.51 -16.11 -6.29
N LEU A 25 -7.09 -15.36 -7.23
CA LEU A 25 -6.43 -15.00 -8.49
C LEU A 25 -5.37 -13.89 -8.31
N ALA A 26 -5.57 -12.95 -7.39
CA ALA A 26 -4.63 -11.86 -7.12
C ALA A 26 -3.45 -12.28 -6.22
N LEU A 27 -3.65 -13.31 -5.40
CA LEU A 27 -2.68 -13.84 -4.45
C LEU A 27 -1.31 -14.20 -5.08
N PRO A 28 -1.21 -14.93 -6.21
CA PRO A 28 0.09 -15.23 -6.81
C PRO A 28 0.81 -13.97 -7.30
N ALA A 29 0.07 -13.00 -7.85
CA ALA A 29 0.66 -11.72 -8.28
C ALA A 29 1.16 -10.91 -7.08
N LEU A 30 0.42 -10.92 -5.96
CA LEU A 30 0.81 -10.26 -4.72
C LEU A 30 2.07 -10.90 -4.10
N ILE A 31 2.14 -12.23 -4.08
CA ILE A 31 3.34 -12.95 -3.61
C ILE A 31 4.54 -12.56 -4.46
N LEU A 32 4.40 -12.56 -5.78
CA LEU A 32 5.49 -12.19 -6.68
C LEU A 32 5.93 -10.75 -6.46
N LEU A 33 4.99 -9.82 -6.32
CA LEU A 33 5.26 -8.41 -6.00
C LEU A 33 6.06 -8.28 -4.69
N ILE A 34 5.61 -8.96 -3.63
CA ILE A 34 6.29 -8.94 -2.32
C ILE A 34 7.67 -9.58 -2.41
N ALA A 35 7.81 -10.68 -3.15
CA ALA A 35 9.08 -11.38 -3.29
C ALA A 35 10.11 -10.58 -4.12
N VAL A 36 9.67 -9.91 -5.18
CA VAL A 36 10.57 -9.19 -6.10
C VAL A 36 10.84 -7.76 -5.64
N ILE A 37 9.86 -7.08 -5.06
CA ILE A 37 9.98 -5.69 -4.62
C ILE A 37 10.08 -5.61 -3.09
N GLY A 38 9.19 -6.28 -2.38
CA GLY A 38 9.15 -6.23 -0.91
C GLY A 38 10.42 -6.76 -0.26
N TYR A 39 10.94 -7.90 -0.72
CA TYR A 39 12.17 -8.50 -0.19
C TYR A 39 13.39 -7.58 -0.33
N PRO A 40 13.77 -7.06 -1.52
CA PRO A 40 14.93 -6.16 -1.61
C PRO A 40 14.70 -4.84 -0.87
N LEU A 41 13.47 -4.32 -0.80
CA LEU A 41 13.21 -3.14 0.04
C LEU A 41 13.45 -3.43 1.52
N LEU A 42 13.00 -4.58 2.01
CA LEU A 42 13.23 -4.98 3.39
C LEU A 42 14.72 -5.17 3.67
N THR A 43 15.48 -5.78 2.76
CA THR A 43 16.93 -5.93 2.93
C THR A 43 17.65 -4.59 2.91
N ILE A 44 17.22 -3.63 2.07
CA ILE A 44 17.76 -2.27 2.06
C ILE A 44 17.46 -1.55 3.37
N VAL A 45 16.22 -1.63 3.87
CA VAL A 45 15.82 -0.99 5.14
C VAL A 45 16.58 -1.57 6.31
N LEU A 46 16.70 -2.92 6.38
CA LEU A 46 17.48 -3.59 7.41
C LEU A 46 18.96 -3.20 7.31
N ARG A 47 19.57 -3.24 6.12
CA ARG A 47 20.95 -2.76 5.92
C ARG A 47 21.14 -1.30 6.32
N SER A 48 20.19 -0.43 6.00
CA SER A 48 20.20 0.99 6.38
C SER A 48 20.13 1.21 7.89
N LEU A 49 19.63 0.25 8.66
CA LEU A 49 19.56 0.27 10.12
C LEU A 49 20.76 -0.42 10.78
N SER A 50 21.40 -1.35 10.07
CA SER A 50 22.42 -2.26 10.62
C SER A 50 23.87 -1.91 10.24
N GLU A 51 24.10 -1.19 9.14
CA GLU A 51 25.44 -0.83 8.67
C GLU A 51 25.72 0.67 8.92
N PRO A 52 26.85 1.08 9.55
CA PRO A 52 27.95 0.29 10.14
C PRO A 52 27.71 -0.19 11.58
N GLU A 53 26.76 0.40 12.31
CA GLU A 53 26.44 0.04 13.70
C GLU A 53 24.93 -0.15 13.84
N TRP A 54 24.48 -1.14 14.63
CA TRP A 54 23.05 -1.36 14.83
C TRP A 54 22.42 -0.19 15.57
N GLY A 55 21.59 0.60 14.90
CA GLY A 55 20.83 1.66 15.56
C GLY A 55 20.33 2.77 14.64
N VAL A 56 19.37 3.54 15.15
CA VAL A 56 18.88 4.78 14.51
C VAL A 56 19.94 5.88 14.47
N GLN A 57 21.10 5.68 15.12
CA GLN A 57 22.23 6.60 15.12
C GLN A 57 22.77 6.86 13.70
N ASN A 58 22.66 5.89 12.78
CA ASN A 58 23.04 6.07 11.37
C ASN A 58 22.19 7.14 10.67
N TYR A 59 20.93 7.32 11.10
CA TYR A 59 20.07 8.38 10.61
C TYR A 59 20.46 9.75 11.18
N ALA A 60 21.05 9.81 12.38
CA ALA A 60 21.51 11.07 12.97
C ALA A 60 22.62 11.73 12.14
N TRP A 61 23.48 10.95 11.48
CA TRP A 61 24.45 11.49 10.52
C TRP A 61 23.77 12.04 9.25
N PHE A 62 22.77 11.32 8.73
CA PHE A 62 22.02 11.75 7.55
C PHE A 62 21.21 13.03 7.81
N PHE A 63 20.58 13.16 8.98
CA PHE A 63 19.85 14.36 9.40
C PHE A 63 20.75 15.44 10.02
N GLY A 64 21.99 15.13 10.37
CA GLY A 64 22.97 16.08 10.90
C GLY A 64 23.76 16.81 9.81
N ALA A 65 23.88 16.23 8.62
CA ALA A 65 24.55 16.85 7.49
C ALA A 65 23.66 17.96 6.87
N PRO A 66 24.07 19.25 6.89
CA PRO A 66 23.24 20.36 6.40
C PRO A 66 22.92 20.24 4.91
N VAL A 67 23.77 19.56 4.14
CA VAL A 67 23.55 19.29 2.71
C VAL A 67 22.37 18.34 2.49
N ASN A 68 22.28 17.25 3.25
CA ASN A 68 21.20 16.26 3.10
C ASN A 68 19.84 16.86 3.43
N LEU A 69 19.75 17.65 4.50
CA LEU A 69 18.57 18.40 4.87
C LEU A 69 18.15 19.40 3.78
N THR A 70 19.12 20.08 3.17
CA THR A 70 18.86 21.06 2.10
C THR A 70 18.25 20.37 0.88
N VAL A 71 18.80 19.23 0.46
CA VAL A 71 18.27 18.44 -0.65
C VAL A 71 16.87 17.91 -0.33
N LEU A 72 16.67 17.35 0.87
CA LEU A 72 15.39 16.83 1.31
C LEU A 72 14.30 17.92 1.31
N ARG A 73 14.62 19.10 1.85
CA ARG A 73 13.71 20.25 1.83
C ARG A 73 13.40 20.70 0.40
N ARG A 74 14.40 20.74 -0.48
CA ARG A 74 14.22 21.17 -1.88
C ARG A 74 13.30 20.21 -2.63
N THR A 75 13.54 18.90 -2.54
CA THR A 75 12.70 17.88 -3.18
C THR A 75 11.27 17.90 -2.65
N PHE A 76 11.10 18.02 -1.33
CA PHE A 76 9.77 18.10 -0.71
C PHE A 76 9.01 19.38 -1.12
N THR A 77 9.71 20.51 -1.21
CA THR A 77 9.12 21.78 -1.65
C THR A 77 8.66 21.70 -3.11
N ILE A 78 9.50 21.11 -3.98
CA ILE A 78 9.16 20.92 -5.39
C ILE A 78 7.97 19.97 -5.54
N SER A 79 7.97 18.83 -4.85
CA SER A 79 6.86 17.86 -4.95
C SER A 79 5.55 18.42 -4.39
N ALA A 80 5.60 19.22 -3.31
CA ALA A 80 4.44 19.92 -2.77
C ALA A 80 3.87 20.91 -3.79
N TRP A 81 4.73 21.72 -4.42
CA TRP A 81 4.30 22.65 -5.46
C TRP A 81 3.69 21.95 -6.67
N VAL A 82 4.33 20.89 -7.16
CA VAL A 82 3.82 20.10 -8.29
C VAL A 82 2.46 19.49 -7.95
N THR A 83 2.31 18.94 -6.75
CA THR A 83 1.02 18.41 -6.28
C THR A 83 -0.06 19.50 -6.26
N LEU A 84 0.24 20.66 -5.70
CA LEU A 84 -0.69 21.77 -5.59
C LEU A 84 -1.12 22.27 -6.98
N VAL A 85 -0.17 22.50 -7.87
CA VAL A 85 -0.45 22.93 -9.26
C VAL A 85 -1.30 21.89 -9.99
N CYS A 86 -1.00 20.60 -9.81
CA CYS A 86 -1.77 19.52 -10.42
C CYS A 86 -3.21 19.51 -9.91
N VAL A 87 -3.41 19.65 -8.60
CA VAL A 87 -4.75 19.71 -7.99
C VAL A 87 -5.54 20.91 -8.51
N VAL A 88 -4.95 22.10 -8.50
CA VAL A 88 -5.60 23.33 -8.97
C VAL A 88 -5.91 23.29 -10.46
N SER A 89 -5.02 22.70 -11.28
CA SER A 89 -5.20 22.63 -12.73
C SER A 89 -6.17 21.53 -13.15
N ALA A 90 -6.19 20.39 -12.45
CA ALA A 90 -7.06 19.26 -12.76
C ALA A 90 -8.47 19.42 -12.18
N TYR A 91 -8.62 20.17 -11.08
CA TYR A 91 -9.89 20.44 -10.40
C TYR A 91 -10.14 21.95 -10.21
N PRO A 92 -10.27 22.72 -11.31
CA PRO A 92 -10.58 24.15 -11.25
C PRO A 92 -12.01 24.43 -10.81
#